data_AF-A0A3B8J6Z9-F1
#
_entry.id   AF-A0A3B8J6Z9-F1
#
_cell.length_a   1.000
_cell.length_b   1.000
_cell.length_c   1.000
_cell.angle_alpha   90.00
_cell.angle_beta   90.00
_cell.angle_gamma   90.00
#
_symmetry.space_group_name_H-M   'P 1'
#
loop_
_entity.id
_entity.type
_entity.pdbx_description
1 polymer ?
#
loop_
_entity_poly.entity_id
_entity_poly.type
_entity_poly.pdbx_seq_one_letter_code
_entity_poly.pdbx_strand_id
1 'polypeptide(L)'
;SKSYHDKGKLYIDEDKLRQAIINRPDEVKNLFKQQSESVPHYTRTLTAEERSVRYKEQGLFYRLSDIIEDNISTLRDSSGRKGILIEKAGIQGDITEFNSNLAREIKTYDEKIDELNRKLYIKEANYYKQFAELEKYMNRMNAQMDWLYSQLSAMK
;
A
#
# COMPACT_ATOMS: atom_id res chain seq x y z
N SER A 1 0.16 -10.84 -27.22
CA SER A 1 -0.62 -9.62 -26.96
C SER A 1 -0.81 -8.89 -28.28
N LYS A 2 -2.05 -8.53 -28.66
CA LYS A 2 -2.30 -7.77 -29.91
C LYS A 2 -2.47 -6.27 -29.62
N SER A 3 -2.68 -5.87 -28.37
CA SER A 3 -2.72 -4.47 -27.93
C SER A 3 -2.32 -4.31 -26.46
N TYR A 4 -1.78 -3.15 -26.07
CA TYR A 4 -1.47 -2.80 -24.68
C TYR A 4 -2.71 -2.87 -23.76
N HIS A 5 -3.89 -2.59 -24.31
CA HIS A 5 -5.17 -2.64 -23.58
C HIS A 5 -5.59 -4.06 -23.15
N ASP A 6 -4.95 -5.10 -23.68
CA ASP A 6 -5.24 -6.49 -23.34
C ASP A 6 -4.75 -6.89 -21.94
N LYS A 7 -4.02 -6.01 -21.22
CA LYS A 7 -3.55 -6.22 -19.84
C LYS A 7 -2.87 -7.59 -19.63
N GLY A 8 -2.09 -8.03 -20.61
CA GLY A 8 -1.35 -9.29 -20.55
C GLY A 8 -2.16 -10.54 -20.91
N LYS A 9 -3.38 -10.40 -21.46
CA LYS A 9 -4.12 -11.57 -21.99
C LYS A 9 -3.30 -12.31 -23.03
N LEU A 10 -3.24 -13.63 -22.85
CA LEU A 10 -2.62 -14.55 -23.78
C LEU A 10 -3.67 -14.99 -24.81
N TYR A 11 -3.35 -14.77 -26.09
CA TYR A 11 -4.12 -15.30 -27.20
C TYR A 11 -3.33 -16.45 -27.80
N ILE A 12 -3.93 -17.64 -27.78
CA ILE A 12 -3.29 -18.87 -28.23
C ILE A 12 -3.92 -19.27 -29.56
N ASP A 13 -3.07 -19.58 -30.53
CA ASP A 13 -3.46 -20.18 -31.80
C ASP A 13 -3.57 -21.69 -31.59
N GLU A 14 -4.80 -22.20 -31.50
CA GLU A 14 -5.06 -23.60 -31.15
C GLU A 14 -4.50 -24.58 -32.17
N ASP A 15 -4.53 -24.23 -33.46
CA ASP A 15 -4.03 -25.11 -34.52
C ASP A 15 -2.51 -25.22 -34.46
N LYS A 16 -1.81 -24.10 -34.27
CA LYS A 16 -0.35 -24.13 -34.06
C LYS A 16 0.04 -24.85 -32.78
N LEU A 17 -0.72 -24.65 -31.69
CA LEU A 17 -0.46 -25.35 -30.44
C LEU A 17 -0.66 -26.86 -30.62
N ARG A 18 -1.75 -27.29 -31.25
CA ARG A 18 -2.04 -28.69 -31.54
C ARG A 18 -0.92 -29.31 -32.39
N GLN A 19 -0.48 -28.62 -33.43
CA GLN A 19 0.64 -29.06 -34.26
C GLN A 19 1.97 -29.15 -33.49
N ALA A 20 2.24 -28.19 -32.60
CA ALA A 20 3.44 -28.23 -31.75
C ALA A 20 3.41 -29.42 -30.78
N ILE A 21 2.25 -29.72 -30.18
CA ILE A 21 2.08 -30.87 -29.28
C ILE A 21 2.26 -32.20 -30.03
N ILE A 22 1.71 -32.32 -31.25
CA ILE A 22 1.83 -33.56 -32.05
C ILE A 22 3.27 -33.77 -32.52
N ASN A 23 3.91 -32.73 -33.07
CA ASN A 23 5.19 -32.87 -33.74
C ASN A 23 6.39 -32.77 -32.80
N ARG A 24 6.25 -32.07 -31.66
CA ARG A 24 7.34 -31.82 -30.69
C ARG A 24 6.83 -31.91 -29.25
N PRO A 25 6.27 -33.06 -28.83
CA PRO A 25 5.66 -33.22 -27.50
C PRO A 25 6.66 -32.95 -26.36
N ASP A 26 7.90 -33.43 -26.50
CA ASP A 26 8.93 -33.27 -25.46
C ASP A 26 9.39 -31.83 -25.31
N GLU A 27 9.52 -31.06 -26.40
CA GLU A 27 9.88 -29.64 -26.34
C GLU A 27 8.79 -28.82 -25.65
N VAL A 28 7.51 -29.09 -25.95
CA VAL A 28 6.39 -28.42 -25.27
C VAL A 28 6.36 -28.79 -23.79
N LYS A 29 6.56 -30.07 -23.46
CA LYS A 29 6.67 -30.52 -22.07
C LYS A 29 7.79 -29.79 -21.33
N ASN A 30 8.98 -29.72 -21.93
CA ASN A 30 10.15 -29.07 -21.34
C ASN A 30 9.95 -27.57 -21.18
N LEU A 31 9.36 -26.89 -22.18
CA LEU A 31 9.03 -25.47 -22.08
C LEU A 31 8.26 -25.14 -20.80
N PHE A 32 7.31 -25.98 -20.40
CA PHE A 32 6.49 -25.73 -19.22
C PHE A 32 7.03 -26.35 -17.94
N LYS A 33 7.61 -27.56 -18.02
CA LYS A 33 7.93 -28.42 -16.87
C LYS A 33 9.39 -28.88 -16.82
N GLN A 34 10.31 -28.28 -17.56
CA GLN A 34 11.73 -28.59 -17.39
C GLN A 34 12.20 -28.12 -16.01
N GLN A 35 12.84 -29.00 -15.26
CA GLN A 35 13.49 -28.65 -14.00
C GLN A 35 14.95 -28.33 -14.27
N SER A 36 15.51 -27.35 -13.56
CA SER A 36 16.96 -27.07 -13.61
C SER A 36 17.72 -28.25 -13.02
N GLU A 37 18.78 -28.69 -13.72
CA GLU A 37 19.65 -29.77 -13.27
C GLU A 37 20.69 -29.22 -12.28
N SER A 38 21.21 -28.02 -12.56
CA SER A 38 22.21 -27.36 -11.74
C SER A 38 21.65 -26.89 -10.40
N VAL A 39 20.41 -26.39 -10.40
CA VAL A 39 19.73 -25.85 -9.20
C VAL A 39 18.30 -26.39 -9.13
N PRO A 40 18.08 -27.63 -8.67
CA PRO A 40 16.78 -28.29 -8.79
C PRO A 40 15.70 -27.73 -7.87
N HIS A 41 16.09 -27.16 -6.73
CA HIS A 41 15.18 -26.69 -5.69
C HIS A 41 15.29 -25.18 -5.50
N TYR A 42 14.15 -24.51 -5.36
CA TYR A 42 14.10 -23.12 -4.95
C TYR A 42 14.48 -23.00 -3.47
N THR A 43 15.30 -22.00 -3.14
CA THR A 43 15.45 -21.51 -1.77
C THR A 43 15.51 -19.98 -1.80
N ARG A 44 15.05 -19.33 -0.73
CA ARG A 44 15.13 -17.86 -0.64
C ARG A 44 16.55 -17.33 -0.59
N THR A 45 17.49 -18.16 -0.14
CA THR A 45 18.91 -17.85 0.03
C THR A 45 19.73 -18.10 -1.24
N LEU A 46 19.11 -18.49 -2.37
CA LEU A 46 19.81 -18.62 -3.65
C LEU A 46 20.49 -17.31 -4.04
N THR A 47 21.73 -17.44 -4.52
CA THR A 47 22.53 -16.34 -5.06
C THR A 47 21.96 -15.82 -6.37
N ALA A 48 22.38 -14.63 -6.80
CA ALA A 48 21.96 -14.05 -8.07
C ALA A 48 22.39 -14.92 -9.26
N GLU A 49 23.56 -15.53 -9.14
CA GLU A 49 24.15 -16.44 -10.12
C GLU A 49 23.33 -17.72 -10.24
N GLU A 50 23.05 -18.39 -9.12
CA GLU A 50 22.23 -19.61 -9.10
C GLU A 50 20.80 -19.35 -9.61
N ARG A 51 20.20 -18.21 -9.24
CA ARG A 51 18.89 -17.81 -9.76
C ARG A 51 18.90 -17.60 -11.28
N SER A 52 19.97 -17.00 -11.81
CA SER A 52 20.13 -16.78 -13.25
C SER A 52 20.28 -18.10 -14.00
N VAL A 53 21.08 -19.03 -13.48
CA VAL A 53 21.23 -20.39 -14.02
C VAL A 53 19.87 -21.12 -14.01
N ARG A 54 19.22 -21.16 -12.85
CA ARG A 54 17.92 -21.79 -12.67
C ARG A 54 16.88 -21.23 -13.62
N TYR A 55 16.78 -19.90 -13.75
CA TYR A 55 15.85 -19.25 -14.67
C TYR A 55 16.05 -19.66 -16.14
N LYS A 56 17.30 -19.85 -16.57
CA LYS A 56 17.61 -20.26 -17.95
C LYS A 56 17.27 -21.72 -18.21
N GLU A 57 17.54 -22.60 -17.25
CA GLU A 57 17.33 -24.03 -17.39
C GLU A 57 15.88 -24.46 -17.16
N GLN A 58 15.14 -23.75 -16.30
CA GLN A 58 13.81 -24.20 -15.89
C GLN A 58 12.69 -23.76 -16.85
N GLY A 59 11.63 -24.56 -16.91
CA GLY A 59 10.40 -24.29 -17.64
C GLY A 59 9.52 -23.24 -16.97
N LEU A 60 8.53 -22.75 -17.71
CA LEU A 60 7.68 -21.62 -17.33
C LEU A 60 6.96 -21.79 -16.00
N PHE A 61 6.49 -23.00 -15.65
CA PHE A 61 5.78 -23.22 -14.39
C PHE A 61 6.70 -23.08 -13.18
N TYR A 62 7.94 -23.56 -13.27
CA TYR A 62 8.91 -23.37 -12.20
C TYR A 62 9.34 -21.91 -12.09
N ARG A 63 9.52 -21.19 -13.20
CA ARG A 63 9.78 -19.74 -13.17
C ARG A 63 8.66 -18.98 -12.46
N LEU A 64 7.40 -19.31 -12.79
CA LEU A 64 6.24 -18.70 -12.14
C LEU A 64 6.20 -19.05 -10.66
N SER A 65 6.47 -20.30 -10.30
CA SER A 65 6.53 -20.75 -8.91
C SER A 65 7.59 -19.97 -8.13
N ASP A 66 8.80 -19.83 -8.66
CA ASP A 66 9.89 -19.07 -8.02
C ASP A 66 9.49 -17.60 -7.78
N ILE A 67 8.83 -16.96 -8.77
CA ILE A 67 8.34 -15.58 -8.63
C ILE A 67 7.28 -15.49 -7.52
N ILE A 68 6.34 -16.43 -7.47
CA ILE A 68 5.31 -16.48 -6.43
C ILE A 68 6.00 -16.62 -5.07
N GLU A 69 6.91 -17.56 -4.91
CA GLU A 69 7.67 -17.80 -3.68
C GLU A 69 8.49 -16.57 -3.25
N ASP A 70 9.15 -15.87 -4.18
CA ASP A 70 9.85 -14.63 -3.86
C ASP A 70 8.93 -13.56 -3.27
N ASN A 71 7.66 -13.55 -3.67
CA ASN A 71 6.66 -12.59 -3.20
C ASN A 71 5.97 -13.00 -1.90
N ILE A 72 5.64 -14.29 -1.73
CA ILE A 72 4.77 -14.76 -0.62
C ILE A 72 5.50 -15.55 0.46
N SER A 73 6.75 -15.97 0.23
CA SER A 73 7.40 -16.90 1.16
C SER A 73 7.60 -16.29 2.55
N THR A 74 7.25 -17.07 3.57
CA THR A 74 7.35 -16.70 4.99
C THR A 74 8.73 -16.95 5.57
N LEU A 75 9.59 -17.63 4.83
CA LEU A 75 10.99 -17.85 5.18
C LEU A 75 11.78 -16.55 5.01
N ARG A 76 12.89 -16.40 5.73
CA ARG A 76 13.76 -15.21 5.60
C ARG A 76 14.87 -15.49 4.57
N ASP A 77 15.21 -14.46 3.80
CA ASP A 77 16.40 -14.46 2.93
C ASP A 77 17.68 -14.25 3.77
N SER A 78 18.84 -14.25 3.11
CA SER A 78 20.13 -13.99 3.75
C SER A 78 20.25 -12.61 4.40
N SER A 79 19.36 -11.67 4.03
CA SER A 79 19.25 -10.33 4.62
C SER A 79 18.18 -10.24 5.72
N GLY A 80 17.59 -11.38 6.13
CA GLY A 80 16.56 -11.44 7.16
C GLY A 80 15.16 -11.04 6.69
N ARG A 81 14.93 -10.80 5.40
CA ARG A 81 13.66 -10.32 4.84
C ARG A 81 12.81 -11.46 4.31
N LYS A 82 11.50 -11.35 4.50
CA LYS A 82 10.49 -12.27 3.94
C LYS A 82 10.07 -11.86 2.53
N GLY A 83 9.09 -12.58 1.99
CA GLY A 83 8.50 -12.29 0.70
C GLY A 83 8.07 -10.84 0.58
N ILE A 84 8.19 -10.28 -0.62
CA ILE A 84 7.97 -8.85 -0.90
C ILE A 84 6.60 -8.38 -0.41
N LEU A 85 5.56 -9.20 -0.57
CA LEU A 85 4.20 -8.86 -0.14
C LEU A 85 4.06 -8.88 1.39
N ILE A 86 4.80 -9.76 2.07
CA ILE A 86 4.82 -9.82 3.54
C ILE A 86 5.59 -8.63 4.11
N GLU A 87 6.70 -8.21 3.52
CA GLU A 87 7.41 -6.99 3.94
C GLU A 87 6.55 -5.73 3.72
N LYS A 88 5.66 -5.77 2.71
CA LYS A 88 4.75 -4.67 2.44
C LYS A 88 3.56 -4.62 3.40
N ALA A 89 2.87 -5.74 3.61
CA ALA A 89 1.60 -5.78 4.35
C ALA A 89 1.72 -6.29 5.78
N GLY A 90 2.77 -7.03 6.11
CA GLY A 90 2.92 -7.74 7.37
C GLY A 90 2.22 -9.10 7.38
N ILE A 91 2.54 -9.92 8.37
CA ILE A 91 1.82 -11.15 8.70
C ILE A 91 1.68 -11.24 10.22
N GLN A 92 0.52 -11.68 10.69
CA GLN A 92 0.23 -11.78 12.11
C GLN A 92 1.21 -12.73 12.82
N GLY A 93 1.70 -12.31 13.99
CA GLY A 93 2.64 -13.09 14.79
C GLY A 93 4.09 -13.02 14.31
N ASP A 94 4.41 -12.15 13.35
CA ASP A 94 5.78 -11.86 12.93
C ASP A 94 6.13 -10.39 13.17
N ILE A 95 7.43 -10.08 13.22
CA ILE A 95 7.97 -8.71 13.31
C ILE A 95 7.40 -7.80 12.20
N THR A 96 7.11 -8.35 11.01
CA THR A 96 6.53 -7.57 9.91
C THR A 96 5.11 -7.08 10.19
N GLU A 97 4.38 -7.63 11.17
CA GLU A 97 3.07 -7.12 11.61
C GLU A 97 3.13 -5.63 11.95
N PHE A 98 4.14 -5.23 12.72
CA PHE A 98 4.29 -3.87 13.22
C PHE A 98 5.25 -3.02 12.40
N ASN A 99 6.19 -3.64 11.69
CA ASN A 99 7.25 -2.95 10.97
C ASN A 99 7.11 -2.98 9.44
N SER A 100 6.01 -3.52 8.90
CA SER A 100 5.77 -3.48 7.46
C SER A 100 5.65 -2.04 6.94
N ASN A 101 5.80 -1.87 5.62
CA ASN A 101 5.63 -0.57 4.99
C ASN A 101 4.25 0.02 5.28
N LEU A 102 3.19 -0.79 5.13
CA LEU A 102 1.82 -0.33 5.40
C LEU A 102 1.60 -0.04 6.88
N ALA A 103 2.13 -0.84 7.81
CA ALA A 103 2.01 -0.56 9.24
C ALA A 103 2.65 0.79 9.62
N ARG A 104 3.82 1.10 9.06
CA ARG A 104 4.50 2.39 9.28
C ARG A 104 3.74 3.56 8.67
N GLU A 105 3.18 3.38 7.48
CA GLU A 105 2.32 4.39 6.84
C GLU A 105 1.06 4.66 7.68
N ILE A 106 0.38 3.62 8.14
CA ILE A 106 -0.80 3.72 9.02
C ILE A 106 -0.45 4.51 10.28
N LYS A 107 0.65 4.13 10.98
CA LYS A 107 1.11 4.85 12.18
C LYS A 107 1.35 6.35 11.91
N THR A 108 1.95 6.66 10.76
CA THR A 108 2.20 8.06 10.37
C THR A 108 0.89 8.82 10.13
N TYR A 109 -0.10 8.16 9.53
CA TYR A 109 -1.43 8.76 9.35
C TYR A 109 -2.17 8.95 10.67
N ASP A 110 -2.10 8.00 11.59
CA ASP A 110 -2.71 8.11 12.91
C ASP A 110 -2.12 9.30 13.69
N GLU A 111 -0.79 9.45 13.72
CA GLU A 111 -0.12 10.59 14.35
C GLU A 111 -0.58 11.93 13.75
N LYS A 112 -0.75 11.97 12.43
CA LYS A 112 -1.25 13.17 11.73
C LYS A 112 -2.71 13.45 12.04
N ILE A 113 -3.55 12.43 12.15
CA ILE A 113 -4.95 12.58 12.54
C ILE A 113 -5.03 13.16 13.95
N ASP A 114 -4.22 12.66 14.89
CA ASP A 114 -4.17 13.17 16.27
C ASP A 114 -3.72 14.64 16.33
N GLU A 115 -2.73 15.02 15.53
CA GLU A 115 -2.29 16.41 15.43
C GLU A 115 -3.40 17.32 14.89
N LEU A 116 -4.09 16.89 13.84
CA LEU A 116 -5.20 17.64 13.24
C LEU A 116 -6.38 17.76 14.21
N ASN A 117 -6.70 16.71 14.95
CA ASN A 117 -7.73 16.74 15.99
C ASN A 117 -7.36 17.73 17.09
N ARG A 118 -6.11 17.74 17.57
CA ARG A 118 -5.63 18.74 18.55
C ARG A 118 -5.78 20.16 18.02
N LYS A 119 -5.41 20.41 16.76
CA LYS A 119 -5.56 21.72 16.11
C LYS A 119 -7.03 22.13 16.01
N LEU A 120 -7.93 21.18 15.71
CA LEU A 120 -9.36 21.43 15.67
C LEU A 120 -9.90 21.87 17.03
N TYR A 121 -9.55 21.16 18.10
CA TYR A 121 -9.96 21.54 19.47
C TYR A 121 -9.47 22.93 19.88
N ILE A 122 -8.23 23.29 19.53
CA ILE A 122 -7.70 24.63 19.80
C ILE A 122 -8.49 25.69 19.03
N LYS A 123 -8.82 25.41 17.76
CA LYS A 123 -9.59 26.33 16.92
C LYS A 123 -11.01 26.54 17.46
N GLU A 124 -11.66 25.46 17.88
CA GLU A 124 -12.97 25.50 18.52
C GLU A 124 -12.93 26.34 19.81
N ALA A 125 -11.97 26.08 20.71
CA ALA A 125 -11.81 26.84 21.94
C ALA A 125 -11.58 28.34 21.69
N ASN A 126 -10.82 28.68 20.63
CA ASN A 126 -10.60 30.07 20.24
C ASN A 126 -11.88 30.73 19.71
N TYR A 127 -12.68 30.04 18.91
CA TYR A 127 -13.97 30.55 18.46
C TYR A 127 -14.95 30.75 19.61
N TYR A 128 -15.00 29.85 20.59
CA TYR A 128 -15.81 30.06 21.79
C TYR A 128 -15.39 31.31 22.56
N LYS A 129 -14.08 31.55 22.72
CA LYS A 129 -13.58 32.78 23.36
C LYS A 129 -13.99 34.04 22.60
N GLN A 130 -13.80 34.05 21.28
CA GLN A 130 -14.20 35.17 20.44
C GLN A 130 -15.70 35.44 20.51
N PHE A 131 -16.52 34.38 20.51
CA PHE A 131 -17.97 34.51 20.65
C PHE A 131 -18.37 35.12 22.01
N ALA A 132 -17.77 34.64 23.10
CA ALA A 132 -18.02 35.19 24.44
C ALA A 132 -17.57 36.67 24.57
N GLU A 133 -16.45 37.03 23.94
CA GLU A 133 -16.01 38.43 23.87
C GLU A 133 -16.99 39.29 23.07
N LEU A 134 -17.44 38.83 21.91
CA LEU A 134 -18.45 39.52 21.10
C LEU A 134 -19.77 39.71 21.86
N GLU A 135 -20.24 38.70 22.58
CA GLU A 135 -21.44 38.80 23.43
C GLU A 135 -21.26 39.87 24.51
N LYS A 136 -20.09 39.89 25.17
CA LYS A 136 -19.74 40.91 26.16
C LYS A 136 -19.70 42.32 25.55
N TYR A 137 -19.15 42.47 24.35
CA TYR A 137 -19.11 43.75 23.65
C TYR A 137 -20.51 44.21 23.21
N MET A 138 -21.35 43.31 22.68
CA MET A 138 -22.73 43.63 22.33
C MET A 138 -23.53 44.09 23.54
N ASN A 139 -23.41 43.40 24.67
CA ASN A 139 -24.09 43.79 25.91
C ASN A 139 -23.64 45.17 26.41
N ARG A 140 -22.34 45.48 26.31
CA ARG A 140 -21.81 46.81 26.64
C ARG A 140 -22.32 47.89 25.67
N MET A 141 -22.36 47.59 24.37
CA MET A 141 -22.82 48.53 23.35
C MET A 141 -24.32 48.83 23.50
N ASN A 142 -25.14 47.82 23.78
CA ASN A 142 -26.56 48.02 24.08
C ASN A 142 -26.75 48.93 25.29
N ALA A 143 -26.04 48.67 26.39
CA ALA A 143 -26.09 49.54 27.58
C ALA A 143 -25.63 50.99 27.28
N GLN A 144 -24.63 51.17 26.42
CA GLN A 144 -24.19 52.50 25.97
C GLN A 144 -25.23 53.19 25.10
N MET A 145 -25.87 52.47 24.16
CA MET A 145 -26.95 53.01 23.35
C MET A 145 -28.14 53.42 24.20
N ASP A 146 -28.55 52.60 25.17
CA ASP A 146 -29.63 52.92 26.10
C ASP A 146 -29.32 54.18 26.92
N TRP A 147 -28.07 54.31 27.40
CA TRP A 147 -27.62 55.53 28.08
C TRP A 147 -27.71 56.76 27.18
N LEU A 148 -27.22 56.67 25.93
CA LEU A 148 -27.32 57.76 24.94
C LEU A 148 -28.78 58.13 24.63
N TYR A 149 -29.66 57.14 24.46
CA TYR A 149 -31.09 57.37 24.25
C TYR A 149 -31.73 58.06 25.46
N SER A 150 -31.40 57.64 26.67
CA SER A 150 -31.91 58.26 27.90
C SER A 150 -31.49 59.74 28.01
N GLN A 151 -30.24 60.05 27.64
CA GLN A 151 -29.71 61.41 27.65
C GLN A 151 -30.36 62.27 26.55
N LEU A 152 -30.54 61.72 25.35
CA LEU A 152 -31.18 62.42 24.23
C LEU A 152 -32.67 62.67 24.50
N SER A 153 -33.34 61.76 25.21
CA SER A 153 -34.73 61.93 25.62
C SER A 153 -34.91 62.93 26.77
N ALA A 154 -33.90 63.12 27.62
CA ALA A 154 -33.88 64.10 28.69
C ALA A 154 -33.51 65.52 28.22
N MET A 155 -33.01 65.67 26.99
CA MET A 155 -32.67 66.96 26.36
C MET A 155 -33.81 67.54 25.50
N LYS A 156 -35.02 66.97 25.58
CA LYS A 156 -36.26 67.58 25.08
C LYS A 156 -37.04 68.20 26.24
#